data_AF-A0AAV4VD56-F1
#
_entry.id   AF-A0AAV4VD56-F1
#
_cell.length_a   1.000
_cell.length_b   1.000
_cell.length_c   1.000
_cell.angle_alpha   90.00
_cell.angle_beta   90.00
_cell.angle_gamma   90.00
#
_symmetry.space_group_name_H-M   'P 1'
#
loop_
_entity.id
_entity.type
_entity.pdbx_description
1 polymer ?
#
loop_
_entity_poly.entity_id
_entity_poly.type
_entity_poly.pdbx_seq_one_letter_code
_entity_poly.pdbx_strand_id
1 'polypeptide(L)'
;MDNILLPSQCKDKEYIYMPSDPVDFEEVTYRQGGKWMLYTEDINHDSHWKSLLPLYHEGLILGLKASAAKTTELQIKINSPYKIIMCYTEDSDDLEYVSKVVRAIRSATKYGRIMYYKSNAASMDGLYHHEGKTSVSKYMHTVNGQLFIRDSYNRWRMDSVKNILHYTMENNKASADEIFRFDKGALSDDSDSDESENTSKDDYDEDCSANNKGQKNSYEEIWSPQSTSTGKEIESVQDQLRKVRIRKTGKCLIKKSNTKRGSWSLKCDFQRKDFQGLTEADRVWSSLNDLMRKEPAIINLRPTKFSTEHGFTYINCPTPDNTDEDFILKVANIMRK
;
A
#
# COMPACT_ATOMS: atom_id res chain seq x y z
N MET A 1 -29.77 27.80 4.41
CA MET A 1 -28.85 26.74 3.97
C MET A 1 -28.11 27.30 2.79
N ASP A 2 -26.79 27.46 2.90
CA ASP A 2 -25.99 27.93 1.78
C ASP A 2 -26.13 26.95 0.62
N ASN A 3 -26.20 27.45 -0.61
CA ASN A 3 -26.23 26.61 -1.80
C ASN A 3 -24.91 25.85 -1.90
N ILE A 4 -24.88 24.62 -1.40
CA ILE A 4 -23.70 23.74 -1.46
C ILE A 4 -23.42 23.42 -2.93
N LEU A 5 -22.31 23.94 -3.45
CA LEU A 5 -21.81 23.62 -4.78
C LEU A 5 -21.34 22.16 -4.82
N LEU A 6 -21.85 21.38 -5.77
CA LEU A 6 -21.43 20.00 -5.95
C LEU A 6 -20.21 19.89 -6.87
N PRO A 7 -19.29 18.93 -6.61
CA PRO A 7 -18.15 18.69 -7.48
C PRO A 7 -18.52 18.54 -8.96
N SER A 8 -19.57 17.77 -9.27
CA SER A 8 -20.04 17.54 -10.64
C SER A 8 -20.60 18.78 -11.34
N GLN A 9 -20.97 19.82 -10.58
CA GLN A 9 -21.53 21.07 -11.11
C GLN A 9 -20.46 22.11 -11.42
N CYS A 10 -19.27 21.98 -10.82
CA CYS A 10 -18.16 22.91 -11.03
C CYS A 10 -17.38 22.55 -12.31
N LYS A 11 -17.62 23.29 -13.39
CA LYS A 11 -17.01 23.06 -14.71
C LYS A 11 -15.83 23.98 -15.02
N ASP A 12 -15.68 25.05 -14.25
CA ASP A 12 -14.70 26.12 -14.42
C ASP A 12 -13.39 25.86 -13.67
N LYS A 13 -13.45 25.17 -12.53
CA LYS A 13 -12.31 24.87 -11.66
C LYS A 13 -11.98 23.38 -11.69
N GLU A 14 -10.74 23.03 -11.36
CA GLU A 14 -10.29 21.63 -11.26
C GLU A 14 -10.67 20.97 -9.93
N TYR A 15 -10.85 21.79 -8.88
CA TYR A 15 -11.18 21.35 -7.54
C TYR A 15 -12.14 22.32 -6.89
N ILE A 16 -12.94 21.80 -5.97
CA ILE A 16 -13.71 22.58 -5.01
C ILE A 16 -13.16 22.36 -3.60
N TYR A 17 -13.36 23.36 -2.73
CA TYR A 17 -12.72 23.47 -1.43
C TYR A 17 -13.73 23.84 -0.33
N MET A 18 -13.53 23.28 0.86
CA MET A 18 -14.13 23.71 2.11
C MET A 18 -13.00 23.87 3.15
N PRO A 19 -12.78 25.06 3.74
CA PRO A 19 -13.43 26.34 3.40
C PRO A 19 -13.19 26.74 1.93
N SER A 20 -14.09 27.55 1.38
CA SER A 20 -14.01 27.98 -0.03
C SER A 20 -13.06 29.15 -0.27
N ASP A 21 -12.73 29.91 0.78
CA ASP A 21 -11.71 30.93 0.71
C ASP A 21 -10.31 30.28 0.56
N PRO A 22 -9.52 30.66 -0.45
CA PRO A 22 -8.21 30.06 -0.67
C PRO A 22 -7.22 30.25 0.48
N VAL A 23 -7.26 31.40 1.19
CA VAL A 23 -6.35 31.71 2.30
C VAL A 23 -6.69 30.83 3.50
N ASP A 24 -7.98 30.71 3.82
CA ASP A 24 -8.44 29.83 4.90
C ASP A 24 -8.10 28.36 4.59
N PHE A 25 -8.25 27.94 3.33
CA PHE A 25 -7.92 26.57 2.94
C PHE A 25 -6.41 26.31 2.95
N GLU A 26 -5.60 27.30 2.56
CA GLU A 26 -4.15 27.23 2.61
C GLU A 26 -3.64 26.99 4.04
N GLU A 27 -4.25 27.64 5.04
CA GLU A 27 -3.96 27.39 6.46
C GLU A 27 -4.15 25.91 6.85
N VAL A 28 -5.23 25.27 6.38
CA VAL A 28 -5.48 23.84 6.60
C VAL A 28 -4.36 22.97 6.01
N THR A 29 -3.77 23.40 4.90
CA THR A 29 -2.70 22.66 4.22
C THR A 29 -1.30 22.85 4.82
N TYR A 30 -1.05 23.95 5.55
CA TYR A 30 0.26 24.23 6.16
C TYR A 30 0.42 23.65 7.58
N ARG A 31 -0.67 23.26 8.23
CA ARG A 31 -0.63 22.59 9.54
C ARG A 31 0.10 21.24 9.48
N GLN A 32 0.56 20.76 10.64
CA GLN A 32 1.19 19.44 10.86
C GLN A 32 0.28 18.24 10.51
N GLY A 33 -0.96 18.52 10.13
CA GLY A 33 -1.95 17.58 9.66
C GLY A 33 -1.61 16.80 8.40
N GLY A 34 -2.66 16.26 7.83
CA GLY A 34 -2.63 15.44 6.62
C GLY A 34 -4.02 15.15 6.15
N LYS A 35 -4.13 14.27 5.17
CA LYS A 35 -5.38 14.03 4.43
C LYS A 35 -5.63 12.56 4.16
N TRP A 36 -6.85 12.14 4.43
CA TRP A 36 -7.41 10.89 3.89
C TRP A 36 -7.84 11.09 2.45
N MET A 37 -7.47 10.16 1.57
CA MET A 37 -7.80 10.20 0.16
C MET A 37 -8.82 9.12 -0.20
N LEU A 38 -9.96 9.55 -0.73
CA LEU A 38 -11.05 8.71 -1.21
C LEU A 38 -11.07 8.79 -2.73
N TYR A 39 -10.77 7.67 -3.39
CA TYR A 39 -10.92 7.52 -4.84
C TYR A 39 -12.31 6.98 -5.15
N THR A 40 -13.15 7.80 -5.77
CA THR A 40 -14.56 7.50 -6.00
C THR A 40 -14.83 7.42 -7.50
N GLU A 41 -15.77 6.58 -7.89
CA GLU A 41 -16.34 6.64 -9.25
C GLU A 41 -17.18 7.92 -9.40
N ASP A 42 -17.33 8.40 -10.62
CA ASP A 42 -18.07 9.63 -10.94
C ASP A 42 -19.50 9.59 -10.36
N ILE A 43 -20.20 8.46 -10.50
CA ILE A 43 -21.60 8.30 -10.03
C ILE A 43 -21.77 8.49 -8.51
N ASN A 44 -20.72 8.21 -7.73
CA ASN A 44 -20.74 8.30 -6.27
C ASN A 44 -20.02 9.54 -5.73
N HIS A 45 -19.51 10.41 -6.60
CA HIS A 45 -18.63 11.49 -6.17
C HIS A 45 -19.38 12.55 -5.35
N ASP A 46 -20.53 13.03 -5.87
CA ASP A 46 -21.35 14.03 -5.17
C ASP A 46 -22.03 13.48 -3.92
N SER A 47 -22.43 12.21 -3.91
CA SER A 47 -23.08 11.58 -2.75
C SER A 47 -22.09 11.45 -1.59
N HIS A 48 -20.86 11.02 -1.86
CA HIS A 48 -19.80 11.00 -0.85
C HIS A 48 -19.45 12.42 -0.37
N TRP A 49 -19.34 13.39 -1.28
CA TRP A 49 -19.09 14.79 -0.91
C TRP A 49 -20.13 15.31 0.09
N LYS A 50 -21.42 15.17 -0.23
CA LYS A 50 -22.53 15.56 0.66
C LYS A 50 -22.46 14.86 2.01
N SER A 51 -22.15 13.56 2.01
CA SER A 51 -22.07 12.76 3.24
C SER A 51 -20.93 13.19 4.18
N LEU A 52 -19.91 13.89 3.67
CA LEU A 52 -18.78 14.39 4.45
C LEU A 52 -19.02 15.78 5.06
N LEU A 53 -20.00 16.54 4.57
CA LEU A 53 -20.28 17.90 5.05
C LEU A 53 -20.63 17.96 6.54
N PRO A 54 -21.45 17.04 7.10
CA PRO A 54 -21.70 17.02 8.54
C PRO A 54 -20.41 16.91 9.36
N LEU A 55 -19.47 16.03 8.95
CA LEU A 55 -18.19 15.84 9.64
C LEU A 55 -17.30 17.10 9.57
N TYR A 56 -17.38 17.86 8.48
CA TYR A 56 -16.71 19.15 8.36
C TYR A 56 -17.35 20.20 9.28
N HIS A 57 -18.68 20.34 9.27
CA HIS A 57 -19.38 21.32 10.10
C HIS A 57 -19.27 21.03 11.61
N GLU A 58 -19.13 19.77 12.00
CA GLU A 58 -18.85 19.34 13.37
C GLU A 58 -17.39 19.59 13.80
N GLY A 59 -16.51 20.02 12.88
CA GLY A 59 -15.09 20.26 13.14
C GLY A 59 -14.24 18.98 13.23
N LEU A 60 -14.80 17.81 12.90
CA LEU A 60 -14.04 16.56 12.87
C LEU A 60 -13.08 16.50 11.67
N ILE A 61 -13.44 17.15 10.56
CA ILE A 61 -12.59 17.34 9.39
C ILE A 61 -12.29 18.84 9.28
N LEU A 62 -11.02 19.21 9.19
CA LEU A 62 -10.63 20.63 9.10
C LEU A 62 -10.87 21.23 7.72
N GLY A 63 -10.82 20.40 6.67
CA GLY A 63 -11.09 20.85 5.33
C GLY A 63 -11.36 19.71 4.36
N LEU A 64 -12.08 20.04 3.29
CA LEU A 64 -12.41 19.12 2.21
C LEU A 64 -11.89 19.68 0.88
N LYS A 65 -11.36 18.80 0.04
CA LYS A 65 -11.00 19.12 -1.35
C LYS A 65 -11.49 18.00 -2.25
N ALA A 66 -12.29 18.30 -3.26
CA ALA A 66 -12.78 17.32 -4.22
C ALA A 66 -12.43 17.71 -5.64
N SER A 67 -12.10 16.73 -6.48
CA SER A 67 -11.98 16.93 -7.92
C SER A 67 -13.31 17.40 -8.50
N ALA A 68 -13.28 18.47 -9.26
CA ALA A 68 -14.48 18.99 -9.92
C ALA A 68 -14.78 18.22 -11.24
N ALA A 69 -15.86 18.61 -11.91
CA ALA A 69 -16.24 18.03 -13.21
C ALA A 69 -15.19 18.29 -14.29
N LYS A 70 -14.47 19.41 -14.19
CA LYS A 70 -13.36 19.72 -15.09
C LYS A 70 -12.26 18.67 -14.94
N THR A 71 -12.08 17.83 -15.96
CA THR A 71 -11.01 16.85 -16.02
C THR A 71 -9.66 17.57 -16.11
N THR A 72 -8.73 17.22 -15.22
CA THR A 72 -7.36 17.77 -15.27
C THR A 72 -6.55 17.09 -16.37
N GLU A 73 -5.52 17.75 -16.91
CA GLU A 73 -4.60 17.14 -17.88
C GLU A 73 -4.01 15.83 -17.36
N LEU A 74 -3.72 15.76 -16.06
CA LEU A 74 -3.22 14.56 -15.40
C LEU A 74 -4.26 13.43 -15.41
N GLN A 75 -5.54 13.73 -15.16
CA GLN A 75 -6.61 12.74 -15.24
C GLN A 75 -6.77 12.21 -16.67
N ILE A 76 -6.68 13.09 -17.68
CA ILE A 76 -6.69 12.70 -19.09
C ILE A 76 -5.52 11.75 -19.39
N LYS A 77 -4.32 12.09 -18.93
CA LYS A 77 -3.10 11.29 -19.16
C LYS A 77 -3.16 9.90 -18.51
N ILE A 78 -3.75 9.80 -17.32
CA ILE A 78 -3.83 8.54 -16.56
C ILE A 78 -5.05 7.71 -17.00
N ASN A 79 -6.01 8.32 -17.69
CA ASN A 79 -7.29 7.70 -18.08
C ASN A 79 -7.96 6.97 -16.90
N SER A 80 -7.90 7.59 -15.71
CA SER A 80 -8.46 7.02 -14.49
C SER A 80 -9.95 7.33 -14.41
N PRO A 81 -10.84 6.33 -14.25
CA PRO A 81 -12.27 6.56 -14.05
C PRO A 81 -12.60 7.08 -12.64
N TYR A 82 -11.58 7.33 -11.81
CA TYR A 82 -11.74 7.76 -10.43
C TYR A 82 -11.47 9.25 -10.24
N LYS A 83 -12.36 9.89 -9.50
CA LYS A 83 -12.20 11.22 -8.90
C LYS A 83 -11.70 11.08 -7.47
N ILE A 84 -11.15 12.15 -6.91
CA ILE A 84 -10.60 12.13 -5.55
C ILE A 84 -11.32 13.12 -4.65
N ILE A 85 -11.63 12.70 -3.42
CA ILE A 85 -11.99 13.56 -2.30
C ILE A 85 -10.90 13.44 -1.23
N MET A 86 -10.40 14.56 -0.75
CA MET A 86 -9.39 14.66 0.30
C MET A 86 -10.02 15.25 1.56
N CYS A 87 -9.88 14.57 2.69
CA CYS A 87 -10.38 15.01 3.99
C CYS A 87 -9.20 15.34 4.91
N TYR A 88 -9.04 16.61 5.25
CA TYR A 88 -7.90 17.12 6.02
C TYR A 88 -8.15 17.01 7.54
N THR A 89 -7.09 16.74 8.28
CA THR A 89 -7.09 16.59 9.74
C THR A 89 -6.04 17.51 10.36
N GLU A 90 -6.16 17.78 11.66
CA GLU A 90 -5.34 18.78 12.37
C GLU A 90 -3.89 18.37 12.57
N ASP A 91 -3.67 17.16 13.09
CA ASP A 91 -2.35 16.62 13.38
C ASP A 91 -2.20 15.23 12.75
N SER A 92 -1.14 15.04 11.96
CA SER A 92 -0.84 13.75 11.36
C SER A 92 -0.16 12.76 12.30
N ASP A 93 0.36 13.22 13.44
CA ASP A 93 1.00 12.39 14.47
C ASP A 93 0.02 11.91 15.54
N ASP A 94 -1.14 12.56 15.69
CA ASP A 94 -2.23 12.06 16.52
C ASP A 94 -2.96 10.89 15.83
N LEU A 95 -2.41 9.70 16.02
CA LEU A 95 -2.94 8.45 15.49
C LEU A 95 -4.39 8.18 15.95
N GLU A 96 -4.74 8.56 17.19
CA GLU A 96 -6.07 8.32 17.73
C GLU A 96 -7.10 9.19 17.03
N TYR A 97 -6.80 10.48 16.87
CA TYR A 97 -7.62 11.41 16.11
C TYR A 97 -7.76 10.96 14.66
N VAL A 98 -6.64 10.65 13.99
CA VAL A 98 -6.65 10.20 12.59
C VAL A 98 -7.47 8.91 12.41
N SER A 99 -7.40 7.98 13.37
CA SER A 99 -8.20 6.75 13.39
C SER A 99 -9.70 7.04 13.58
N LYS A 100 -10.04 7.95 14.51
CA LYS A 100 -11.42 8.40 14.73
C LYS A 100 -12.02 9.01 13.47
N VAL A 101 -11.28 9.91 12.80
CA VAL A 101 -11.73 10.58 11.58
C VAL A 101 -12.01 9.58 10.45
N VAL A 102 -11.11 8.62 10.20
CA VAL A 102 -11.29 7.67 9.09
C VAL A 102 -12.47 6.71 9.30
N ARG A 103 -12.75 6.36 10.56
CA ARG A 103 -13.94 5.57 10.92
C ARG A 103 -15.20 6.37 10.67
N ALA A 104 -15.25 7.63 11.09
CA ALA A 104 -16.37 8.53 10.83
C ALA A 104 -16.61 8.72 9.33
N ILE A 105 -15.53 8.98 8.55
CA ILE A 105 -15.58 9.06 7.09
C ILE A 105 -16.20 7.80 6.49
N ARG A 106 -15.70 6.61 6.87
CA ARG A 106 -16.18 5.34 6.31
C ARG A 106 -17.64 5.08 6.67
N SER A 107 -18.03 5.38 7.90
CA SER A 107 -19.42 5.25 8.37
C SER A 107 -20.35 6.16 7.58
N ALA A 108 -20.00 7.44 7.42
CA ALA A 108 -20.82 8.42 6.72
C ALA A 108 -20.98 8.12 5.23
N THR A 109 -19.90 7.70 4.56
CA THR A 109 -19.87 7.50 3.11
C THR A 109 -20.20 6.08 2.68
N LYS A 110 -20.18 5.11 3.61
CA LYS A 110 -20.21 3.66 3.30
C LYS A 110 -19.12 3.27 2.29
N TYR A 111 -17.96 3.93 2.36
CA TYR A 111 -16.90 3.79 1.36
C TYR A 111 -16.36 2.35 1.30
N GLY A 112 -16.47 1.72 0.13
CA GLY A 112 -16.15 0.31 -0.08
C GLY A 112 -14.70 0.01 -0.51
N ARG A 113 -13.77 0.96 -0.39
CA ARG A 113 -12.37 0.81 -0.86
C ARG A 113 -11.36 1.14 0.23
N ILE A 114 -10.08 0.83 -0.02
CA ILE A 114 -8.97 1.19 0.87
C ILE A 114 -8.76 2.71 0.82
N MET A 115 -8.59 3.33 1.98
CA MET A 115 -8.20 4.73 2.09
C MET A 115 -6.74 4.83 2.50
N TYR A 116 -6.03 5.80 1.91
CA TYR A 116 -4.65 6.11 2.27
C TYR A 116 -4.57 7.50 2.86
N TYR A 117 -3.72 7.64 3.87
CA TYR A 117 -3.44 8.90 4.53
C TYR A 117 -2.06 9.42 4.16
N LYS A 118 -1.97 10.69 3.77
CA LYS A 118 -0.70 11.38 3.45
C LYS A 118 -0.58 12.63 4.31
N SER A 119 0.58 12.84 4.94
CA SER A 119 0.85 14.07 5.70
C SER A 119 0.97 15.28 4.77
N ASN A 120 0.67 16.47 5.30
CA ASN A 120 0.84 17.72 4.55
C ASN A 120 2.32 18.00 4.25
N ALA A 121 3.23 17.70 5.19
CA ALA A 121 4.67 17.78 4.96
C ALA A 121 5.11 16.98 3.72
N ALA A 122 4.66 15.72 3.58
CA ALA A 122 4.97 14.91 2.40
C ALA A 122 4.36 15.46 1.09
N SER A 123 3.32 16.29 1.16
CA SER A 123 2.79 17.02 0.01
C SER A 123 3.67 18.22 -0.35
N MET A 124 4.15 18.97 0.64
CA MET A 124 5.04 20.12 0.45
C MET A 124 6.42 19.70 -0.07
N ASP A 125 6.94 18.57 0.40
CA ASP A 125 8.22 17.99 -0.06
C ASP A 125 8.16 17.41 -1.49
N GLY A 126 7.02 17.52 -2.17
CA GLY A 126 6.85 17.01 -3.53
C GLY A 126 6.88 15.48 -3.61
N LEU A 127 6.73 14.74 -2.51
CA LEU A 127 6.87 13.29 -2.55
C LEU A 127 5.66 12.66 -3.24
N TYR A 128 5.79 12.32 -4.53
CA TYR A 128 4.73 11.69 -5.31
C TYR A 128 5.12 10.34 -5.90
N HIS A 129 4.14 9.45 -6.04
CA HIS A 129 4.36 8.12 -6.60
C HIS A 129 4.91 8.16 -8.03
N HIS A 130 4.43 9.11 -8.85
CA HIS A 130 4.91 9.26 -10.23
C HIS A 130 6.36 9.74 -10.31
N GLU A 131 6.93 10.23 -9.22
CA GLU A 131 8.36 10.57 -9.08
C GLU A 131 9.17 9.39 -8.50
N GLY A 132 8.62 8.18 -8.51
CA GLY A 132 9.27 6.96 -8.00
C GLY A 132 9.22 6.82 -6.47
N LYS A 133 8.53 7.71 -5.75
CA LYS A 133 8.34 7.60 -4.30
C LYS A 133 7.21 6.61 -4.00
N THR A 134 7.54 5.35 -3.76
CA THR A 134 6.58 4.29 -3.43
C THR A 134 6.03 4.37 -1.99
N SER A 135 6.52 5.33 -1.21
CA SER A 135 6.40 5.35 0.25
C SER A 135 5.90 6.64 0.86
N VAL A 136 4.86 7.19 0.26
CA VAL A 136 4.34 8.53 0.63
C VAL A 136 3.26 8.46 1.70
N SER A 137 2.47 7.39 1.76
CA SER A 137 1.34 7.29 2.69
C SER A 137 1.80 6.83 4.08
N LYS A 138 1.38 7.55 5.12
CA LYS A 138 1.70 7.25 6.53
C LYS A 138 0.80 6.17 7.11
N TYR A 139 -0.50 6.23 6.78
CA TYR A 139 -1.51 5.28 7.25
C TYR A 139 -2.32 4.69 6.09
N MET A 140 -2.88 3.51 6.33
CA MET A 140 -3.80 2.82 5.43
C MET A 140 -4.98 2.29 6.24
N HIS A 141 -6.20 2.53 5.76
CA HIS A 141 -7.41 2.00 6.38
C HIS A 141 -8.16 1.10 5.42
N THR A 142 -8.36 -0.15 5.81
CA THR A 142 -8.96 -1.19 4.95
C THR A 142 -10.48 -1.12 4.96
N VAL A 143 -11.09 -1.88 4.05
CA VAL A 143 -12.54 -2.08 3.97
C VAL A 143 -13.13 -2.73 5.21
N ASN A 144 -12.32 -3.51 5.95
CA ASN A 144 -12.72 -4.23 7.15
C ASN A 144 -12.54 -3.42 8.44
N GLY A 145 -12.35 -2.09 8.35
CA GLY A 145 -12.18 -1.25 9.53
C GLY A 145 -10.78 -1.28 10.16
N GLN A 146 -9.80 -1.92 9.52
CA GLN A 146 -8.46 -2.08 10.09
C GLN A 146 -7.56 -0.92 9.69
N LEU A 147 -6.86 -0.36 10.68
CA LEU A 147 -5.83 0.66 10.49
C LEU A 147 -4.43 0.04 10.47
N PHE A 148 -3.63 0.42 9.48
CA PHE A 148 -2.23 0.06 9.33
C PHE A 148 -1.36 1.32 9.32
N ILE A 149 -0.19 1.21 9.92
CA ILE A 149 0.82 2.25 10.04
C ILE A 149 2.08 1.77 9.32
N ARG A 150 2.80 2.67 8.67
CA ARG A 150 4.13 2.35 8.14
C ARG A 150 5.17 2.34 9.25
N ASP A 151 5.97 1.28 9.29
CA ASP A 151 7.17 1.26 10.12
C ASP A 151 8.34 2.02 9.47
N SER A 152 9.45 2.14 10.19
CA SER A 152 10.69 2.77 9.71
C SER A 152 11.31 2.09 8.47
N TYR A 153 10.80 0.91 8.08
CA TYR A 153 11.23 0.14 6.92
C TYR A 153 10.19 0.17 5.79
N ASN A 154 9.22 1.09 5.86
CA ASN A 154 8.14 1.24 4.87
C ASN A 154 7.21 0.02 4.75
N ARG A 155 7.13 -0.82 5.79
CA ARG A 155 6.21 -1.96 5.82
C ARG A 155 4.94 -1.60 6.57
N TRP A 156 3.81 -2.13 6.11
CA TRP A 156 2.54 -1.99 6.80
C TRP A 156 2.52 -2.88 8.04
N ARG A 157 2.31 -2.26 9.20
CA ARG A 157 2.03 -2.93 10.46
C ARG A 157 0.62 -2.58 10.90
N MET A 158 -0.15 -3.60 11.25
CA MET A 158 -1.48 -3.39 11.82
C MET A 158 -1.31 -2.68 13.17
N ASP A 159 -2.10 -1.64 13.40
CA ASP A 159 -2.17 -1.05 14.73
C ASP A 159 -2.93 -2.02 15.66
N SER A 160 -2.16 -2.78 16.44
CA SER A 160 -2.68 -3.86 17.28
C SER A 160 -3.29 -3.35 18.58
N VAL A 161 -3.06 -2.10 18.97
CA VAL A 161 -3.35 -1.61 20.33
C VAL A 161 -4.82 -1.22 20.50
N LYS A 162 -5.56 -0.88 19.44
CA LYS A 162 -6.92 -0.30 19.57
C LYS A 162 -8.01 -0.92 18.69
N ASN A 163 -7.72 -1.96 17.91
CA ASN A 163 -8.76 -2.66 17.12
C ASN A 163 -9.66 -3.57 17.96
N ILE A 164 -9.20 -3.99 19.16
CA ILE A 164 -9.97 -4.92 19.99
C ILE A 164 -11.09 -4.22 20.77
N LEU A 165 -10.88 -3.00 21.26
CA LEU A 165 -11.85 -2.34 22.16
C LEU A 165 -13.06 -1.73 21.43
N HIS A 166 -12.89 -1.23 20.20
CA HIS A 166 -13.97 -0.52 19.50
C HIS A 166 -14.94 -1.46 18.77
N TYR A 167 -14.44 -2.56 18.18
CA TYR A 167 -15.28 -3.56 17.49
C TYR A 167 -16.28 -4.23 18.46
N THR A 168 -15.89 -4.40 19.73
CA THR A 168 -16.79 -4.91 20.77
C THR A 168 -17.84 -3.89 21.22
N MET A 169 -17.57 -2.58 21.20
CA MET A 169 -18.53 -1.59 21.72
C MET A 169 -19.61 -1.21 20.70
N GLU A 170 -19.27 -1.11 19.42
CA GLU A 170 -20.26 -0.76 18.38
C GLU A 170 -21.21 -1.92 18.06
N ASN A 171 -20.73 -3.17 18.06
CA ASN A 171 -21.59 -4.35 17.90
C ASN A 171 -22.49 -4.59 19.12
N ASN A 172 -22.03 -4.25 20.33
CA ASN A 172 -22.86 -4.39 21.54
C ASN A 172 -23.94 -3.30 21.65
N LYS A 173 -23.72 -2.10 21.07
CA LYS A 173 -24.77 -1.07 21.01
C LYS A 173 -25.89 -1.44 20.03
N ALA A 174 -25.56 -2.01 18.87
CA ALA A 174 -26.55 -2.51 17.92
C ALA A 174 -27.42 -3.66 18.52
N SER A 175 -26.84 -4.51 19.38
CA SER A 175 -27.58 -5.55 20.11
C SER A 175 -28.48 -4.98 21.22
N ALA A 176 -28.08 -3.91 21.89
CA ALA A 176 -28.89 -3.28 22.94
C ALA A 176 -30.14 -2.57 22.38
N ASP A 177 -30.03 -1.96 21.20
CA ASP A 177 -31.15 -1.29 20.53
C ASP A 177 -32.16 -2.30 19.91
N GLU A 178 -31.75 -3.54 19.60
CA GLU A 178 -32.67 -4.64 19.23
C GLU A 178 -33.43 -5.21 20.43
N ILE A 179 -32.83 -5.25 21.62
CA ILE A 179 -33.50 -5.72 22.85
C ILE A 179 -34.61 -4.74 23.29
N PHE A 180 -34.47 -3.44 23.01
CA PHE A 180 -35.47 -2.42 23.36
C PHE A 180 -36.64 -2.28 22.38
N ARG A 181 -36.59 -2.93 21.21
CA ARG A 181 -37.70 -2.89 20.22
C ARG A 181 -38.74 -3.98 20.40
N PHE A 182 -38.52 -4.95 21.29
CA PHE A 182 -39.46 -6.04 21.51
C PHE A 182 -40.56 -5.75 22.55
N ASP A 183 -40.57 -4.59 23.20
CA ASP A 183 -41.49 -4.31 24.33
C ASP A 183 -42.47 -3.14 24.11
N LYS A 184 -42.73 -2.75 22.85
CA LYS A 184 -43.73 -1.72 22.50
C LYS A 184 -44.70 -2.16 21.40
N GLY A 185 -45.17 -3.41 21.47
CA GLY A 185 -46.20 -3.95 20.60
C GLY A 185 -47.50 -4.25 21.35
N ALA A 186 -48.18 -3.23 21.87
CA ALA A 186 -49.61 -3.31 22.20
C ALA A 186 -50.16 -1.89 22.42
N LEU A 187 -50.67 -1.27 21.36
CA LEU A 187 -51.94 -0.52 21.38
C LEU A 187 -52.25 -0.02 19.97
N SER A 188 -53.46 -0.36 19.55
CA SER A 188 -54.17 -0.06 18.32
C SER A 188 -54.35 1.45 18.09
N ASP A 189 -54.51 1.85 16.83
CA ASP A 189 -55.86 2.26 16.37
C ASP A 189 -55.86 2.59 14.87
N ASP A 190 -56.93 2.12 14.26
CA ASP A 190 -57.30 2.17 12.87
C ASP A 190 -57.55 3.61 12.38
N SER A 191 -57.06 3.93 11.18
CA SER A 191 -57.73 4.89 10.31
C SER A 191 -57.32 4.67 8.85
N ASP A 192 -58.24 4.04 8.12
CA ASP A 192 -58.31 3.97 6.67
C ASP A 192 -58.47 5.36 6.04
N SER A 193 -57.75 5.61 4.94
CA SER A 193 -58.22 6.49 3.87
C SER A 193 -57.39 6.27 2.59
N ASP A 194 -57.91 5.37 1.76
CA ASP A 194 -58.12 5.44 0.31
C ASP A 194 -57.43 6.49 -0.59
N GLU A 195 -57.10 5.96 -1.78
CA GLU A 195 -57.09 6.60 -3.12
C GLU A 195 -55.96 7.59 -3.45
N SER A 196 -55.34 7.63 -4.63
CA SER A 196 -55.62 7.04 -5.93
C SER A 196 -54.39 7.11 -6.87
N GLU A 197 -54.41 6.22 -7.85
CA GLU A 197 -53.64 6.06 -9.09
C GLU A 197 -53.24 7.33 -9.86
N ASN A 198 -52.07 7.29 -10.53
CA ASN A 198 -51.88 7.53 -11.99
C ASN A 198 -50.39 7.56 -12.40
N THR A 199 -49.89 6.56 -13.14
CA THR A 199 -49.72 6.45 -14.62
C THR A 199 -48.63 7.34 -15.26
N SER A 200 -47.66 6.66 -15.91
CA SER A 200 -46.98 6.94 -17.21
C SER A 200 -45.50 6.52 -17.10
N LYS A 201 -45.06 5.33 -17.53
CA LYS A 201 -44.82 4.88 -18.92
C LYS A 201 -44.31 6.00 -19.81
N ASP A 202 -42.99 6.04 -20.01
CA ASP A 202 -42.38 6.48 -21.26
C ASP A 202 -41.16 5.60 -21.56
N ASP A 203 -41.27 4.95 -22.71
CA ASP A 203 -40.30 4.08 -23.36
C ASP A 203 -39.20 4.94 -24.03
N TYR A 204 -37.93 4.55 -23.87
CA TYR A 204 -36.85 4.98 -24.74
C TYR A 204 -36.06 3.76 -25.20
N ASP A 205 -36.44 3.26 -26.37
CA ASP A 205 -35.57 2.50 -27.27
C ASP A 205 -34.73 3.50 -28.07
N GLU A 206 -33.41 3.39 -28.03
CA GLU A 206 -32.58 3.81 -29.16
C GLU A 206 -31.32 2.96 -29.26
N ASP A 207 -31.38 2.02 -30.20
CA ASP A 207 -30.27 1.32 -30.81
C ASP A 207 -29.25 2.30 -31.39
N CYS A 208 -27.96 2.08 -31.09
CA CYS A 208 -26.87 2.48 -31.97
C CYS A 208 -25.71 1.50 -31.86
N SER A 209 -25.80 0.43 -32.65
CA SER A 209 -24.65 -0.35 -33.09
C SER A 209 -23.84 0.42 -34.14
N ALA A 210 -22.53 0.59 -33.94
CA ALA A 210 -21.57 0.64 -35.06
C ALA A 210 -20.12 0.41 -34.61
N ASN A 211 -19.59 -0.70 -35.13
CA ASN A 211 -18.19 -1.01 -35.40
C ASN A 211 -17.24 0.19 -35.54
N ASN A 212 -16.02 0.06 -34.99
CA ASN A 212 -14.85 0.34 -35.81
C ASN A 212 -13.65 -0.53 -35.47
N LYS A 213 -13.15 -1.18 -36.52
CA LYS A 213 -11.96 -2.03 -36.56
C LYS A 213 -10.70 -1.16 -36.60
N GLY A 214 -9.69 -1.59 -35.88
CA GLY A 214 -8.33 -1.77 -36.39
C GLY A 214 -7.48 -0.51 -36.60
N GLN A 215 -6.37 -0.45 -35.88
CA GLN A 215 -5.09 -0.06 -36.47
C GLN A 215 -3.93 -0.66 -35.67
N LYS A 216 -3.26 -1.63 -36.29
CA LYS A 216 -1.91 -2.09 -35.95
C LYS A 216 -0.94 -1.07 -36.53
N ASN A 217 -0.03 -0.55 -35.72
CA ASN A 217 1.19 0.08 -36.22
C ASN A 217 2.40 -0.65 -35.64
N SER A 218 3.09 -1.32 -36.56
CA SER A 218 4.47 -1.79 -36.47
C SER A 218 5.43 -0.60 -36.58
N TYR A 219 6.49 -0.60 -35.77
CA TYR A 219 7.74 0.06 -36.14
C TYR A 219 8.88 -0.93 -35.94
N GLU A 220 9.44 -1.36 -37.08
CA GLU A 220 10.80 -1.83 -37.21
C GLU A 220 11.72 -0.63 -36.99
N GLU A 221 12.77 -0.80 -36.20
CA GLU A 221 14.02 -0.07 -36.42
C GLU A 221 15.20 -1.00 -36.12
N ILE A 222 15.79 -1.42 -37.24
CA ILE A 222 17.14 -1.94 -37.39
C ILE A 222 18.12 -0.94 -36.76
N TRP A 223 19.22 -1.39 -36.19
CA TRP A 223 20.55 -0.76 -36.30
C TRP A 223 21.60 -1.70 -35.67
N SER A 224 22.45 -2.26 -36.53
CA SER A 224 23.73 -2.89 -36.16
C SER A 224 24.83 -1.83 -36.24
N PRO A 225 25.91 -2.00 -35.46
CA PRO A 225 27.23 -1.82 -36.06
C PRO A 225 28.21 -2.96 -35.74
N GLN A 226 28.94 -3.39 -36.77
CA GLN A 226 30.18 -4.16 -36.69
C GLN A 226 31.39 -3.22 -36.57
N SER A 227 32.38 -3.62 -35.77
CA SER A 227 33.83 -3.52 -36.04
C SER A 227 34.57 -4.25 -34.89
N THR A 228 35.18 -5.41 -35.10
CA THR A 228 36.51 -5.78 -35.66
C THR A 228 37.73 -5.53 -34.78
N SER A 229 38.56 -6.58 -34.73
CA SER A 229 39.97 -6.69 -34.27
C SER A 229 40.16 -6.83 -32.76
N THR A 230 41.03 -7.66 -32.17
CA THR A 230 42.10 -8.61 -32.56
C THR A 230 42.30 -9.48 -31.29
N GLY A 231 42.42 -10.81 -31.34
CA GLY A 231 43.64 -11.53 -31.68
C GLY A 231 44.16 -12.35 -30.49
N LYS A 232 44.51 -13.61 -30.78
CA LYS A 232 45.41 -14.54 -30.08
C LYS A 232 44.85 -15.49 -29.00
N GLU A 233 44.75 -16.74 -29.46
CA GLU A 233 44.93 -18.00 -28.74
C GLU A 233 46.12 -17.98 -27.76
N ILE A 234 46.00 -18.72 -26.66
CA ILE A 234 46.95 -19.75 -26.21
C ILE A 234 46.26 -20.62 -25.15
N GLU A 235 46.21 -21.92 -25.42
CA GLU A 235 45.85 -22.99 -24.50
C GLU A 235 46.88 -23.20 -23.38
N SER A 236 46.46 -23.98 -22.37
CA SER A 236 47.31 -24.82 -21.51
C SER A 236 47.79 -24.22 -20.19
N VAL A 237 47.06 -24.55 -19.12
CA VAL A 237 47.64 -24.67 -17.76
C VAL A 237 47.14 -25.98 -17.16
N GLN A 238 47.85 -27.07 -17.46
CA GLN A 238 47.98 -28.23 -16.58
C GLN A 238 49.33 -28.14 -15.86
N ASP A 239 49.38 -28.70 -14.66
CA ASP A 239 50.54 -28.89 -13.79
C ASP A 239 51.07 -27.64 -13.05
N GLN A 240 50.73 -27.56 -11.75
CA GLN A 240 51.71 -27.38 -10.66
C GLN A 240 51.02 -27.34 -9.29
N LEU A 241 50.73 -28.50 -8.68
CA LEU A 241 50.67 -28.62 -7.22
C LEU A 241 51.15 -30.01 -6.78
N ARG A 242 52.46 -30.12 -6.53
CA ARG A 242 53.03 -31.18 -5.68
C ARG A 242 53.56 -30.58 -4.38
N LYS A 243 53.01 -31.12 -3.29
CA LYS A 243 53.65 -31.41 -1.99
C LYS A 243 53.90 -30.24 -1.04
N VAL A 244 52.95 -30.04 -0.12
CA VAL A 244 53.29 -29.84 1.30
C VAL A 244 52.50 -30.86 2.13
N ARG A 245 53.25 -31.71 2.82
CA ARG A 245 52.79 -32.77 3.72
C ARG A 245 52.95 -32.23 5.14
N ILE A 246 51.86 -31.88 5.82
CA ILE A 246 51.86 -31.66 7.27
C ILE A 246 51.10 -32.81 7.94
N ARG A 247 51.79 -33.45 8.89
CA ARG A 247 51.36 -34.61 9.67
C ARG A 247 50.19 -34.23 10.60
N LYS A 248 49.12 -35.03 10.57
CA LYS A 248 48.15 -35.11 11.67
C LYS A 248 48.78 -35.90 12.82
N THR A 249 48.80 -35.33 14.02
CA THR A 249 48.66 -36.07 15.29
C THR A 249 48.21 -35.10 16.36
N GLY A 250 46.90 -34.87 16.39
CA GLY A 250 46.19 -34.33 17.55
C GLY A 250 44.84 -35.02 17.55
N LYS A 251 44.68 -36.05 18.40
CA LYS A 251 43.37 -36.59 18.74
C LYS A 251 42.63 -35.49 19.50
N CYS A 252 41.96 -34.60 18.77
CA CYS A 252 40.94 -33.75 19.35
C CYS A 252 39.76 -34.68 19.68
N LEU A 253 39.56 -34.93 20.97
CA LEU A 253 38.33 -35.53 21.48
C LEU A 253 37.19 -34.55 21.17
N ILE A 254 36.62 -34.67 19.97
CA ILE A 254 35.37 -34.03 19.62
C ILE A 254 34.33 -34.70 20.51
N LYS A 255 34.05 -34.08 21.66
CA LYS A 255 32.80 -34.31 22.38
C LYS A 255 31.70 -34.11 21.32
N LYS A 256 30.94 -35.15 21.01
CA LYS A 256 29.71 -35.04 20.22
C LYS A 256 28.74 -34.20 21.05
N SER A 257 28.89 -32.88 21.03
CA SER A 257 27.83 -31.98 21.44
C SER A 257 26.70 -32.19 20.44
N ASN A 258 25.49 -32.41 20.93
CA ASN A 258 24.27 -32.43 20.13
C ASN A 258 24.00 -31.00 19.61
N THR A 259 24.84 -30.49 18.71
CA THR A 259 24.59 -29.19 18.09
C THR A 259 23.36 -29.30 17.21
N LYS A 260 22.30 -28.63 17.63
CA LYS A 260 21.06 -28.52 16.86
C LYS A 260 21.37 -27.58 15.69
N ARG A 261 21.70 -28.14 14.53
CA ARG A 261 21.85 -27.35 13.30
C ARG A 261 20.51 -26.73 12.95
N GLY A 262 20.51 -25.44 12.65
CA GLY A 262 19.35 -24.71 12.12
C GLY A 262 19.51 -24.40 10.64
N SER A 263 18.44 -23.89 10.03
CA SER A 263 18.52 -23.26 8.72
C SER A 263 17.55 -22.09 8.67
N TRP A 264 18.02 -20.98 8.11
CA TRP A 264 17.18 -19.84 7.77
C TRP A 264 16.75 -19.96 6.32
N SER A 265 15.46 -19.83 6.07
CA SER A 265 14.89 -19.77 4.72
C SER A 265 14.27 -18.40 4.51
N LEU A 266 14.85 -17.62 3.59
CA LEU A 266 14.29 -16.34 3.18
C LEU A 266 13.54 -16.53 1.86
N LYS A 267 12.29 -16.06 1.82
CA LYS A 267 11.48 -16.01 0.60
C LYS A 267 11.52 -14.59 0.04
N CYS A 268 12.26 -14.39 -1.05
CA CYS A 268 12.42 -13.11 -1.72
C CYS A 268 11.47 -13.01 -2.93
N ASP A 269 10.93 -11.82 -3.16
CA ASP A 269 10.13 -11.51 -4.36
C ASP A 269 11.06 -11.15 -5.53
N PHE A 270 10.94 -11.87 -6.65
CA PHE A 270 11.74 -11.61 -7.86
C PHE A 270 11.21 -10.43 -8.71
N GLN A 271 9.96 -10.01 -8.50
CA GLN A 271 9.32 -8.96 -9.31
C GLN A 271 9.81 -7.57 -8.91
N ARG A 272 10.25 -7.41 -7.65
CA ARG A 272 10.68 -6.13 -7.10
C ARG A 272 12.15 -5.89 -7.36
N LYS A 273 12.43 -5.05 -8.35
CA LYS A 273 13.78 -4.54 -8.62
C LYS A 273 13.98 -3.17 -7.97
N ASP A 274 15.19 -2.91 -7.49
CA ASP A 274 15.60 -1.56 -7.10
C ASP A 274 16.00 -0.71 -8.32
N PHE A 275 16.49 0.50 -8.04
CA PHE A 275 16.98 1.44 -9.06
C PHE A 275 18.24 0.93 -9.79
N GLN A 276 18.94 -0.08 -9.27
CA GLN A 276 20.07 -0.74 -9.92
C GLN A 276 19.63 -1.97 -10.74
N GLY A 277 18.31 -2.26 -10.77
CA GLY A 277 17.75 -3.42 -11.45
C GLY A 277 17.93 -4.73 -10.69
N LEU A 278 18.40 -4.70 -9.44
CA LEU A 278 18.63 -5.89 -8.63
C LEU A 278 17.36 -6.32 -7.90
N THR A 279 17.07 -7.61 -7.95
CA THR A 279 15.97 -8.17 -7.15
C THR A 279 16.34 -8.21 -5.67
N GLU A 280 15.34 -8.33 -4.80
CA GLU A 280 15.57 -8.60 -3.37
C GLU A 280 16.46 -9.83 -3.17
N ALA A 281 16.25 -10.87 -3.96
CA ALA A 281 17.05 -12.09 -3.90
C ALA A 281 18.52 -11.84 -4.27
N ASP A 282 18.79 -10.95 -5.22
CA ASP A 282 20.16 -10.65 -5.66
C ASP A 282 20.92 -9.86 -4.60
N ARG A 283 20.27 -8.89 -3.95
CA ARG A 283 20.86 -8.12 -2.84
C ARG A 283 21.22 -9.01 -1.66
N VAL A 284 20.26 -9.84 -1.21
CA VAL A 284 20.49 -10.75 -0.08
C VAL A 284 21.57 -11.77 -0.43
N TRP A 285 21.53 -12.34 -1.63
CA TRP A 285 22.52 -13.31 -2.07
C TRP A 285 23.93 -12.72 -2.15
N SER A 286 24.07 -11.50 -2.68
CA SER A 286 25.35 -10.78 -2.71
C SER A 286 25.88 -10.53 -1.30
N SER A 287 25.02 -10.03 -0.39
CA SER A 287 25.41 -9.71 0.98
C SER A 287 25.81 -10.95 1.80
N LEU A 288 25.13 -12.09 1.59
CA LEU A 288 25.51 -13.36 2.20
C LEU A 288 26.86 -13.86 1.70
N ASN A 289 27.13 -13.78 0.38
CA ASN A 289 28.43 -14.16 -0.17
C ASN A 289 29.56 -13.24 0.34
N ASP A 290 29.28 -11.95 0.51
CA ASP A 290 30.22 -11.01 1.13
C ASP A 290 30.53 -11.38 2.58
N LEU A 291 29.51 -11.72 3.38
CA LEU A 291 29.72 -12.19 4.74
C LEU A 291 30.56 -13.48 4.76
N MET A 292 30.25 -14.44 3.89
CA MET A 292 31.03 -15.68 3.78
C MET A 292 32.51 -15.42 3.49
N ARG A 293 32.80 -14.44 2.61
CA ARG A 293 34.19 -14.07 2.27
C ARG A 293 34.90 -13.39 3.44
N LYS A 294 34.20 -12.52 4.17
CA LYS A 294 34.77 -11.73 5.28
C LYS A 294 34.90 -12.55 6.57
N GLU A 295 33.93 -13.40 6.87
CA GLU A 295 33.81 -14.14 8.14
C GLU A 295 33.54 -15.64 7.87
N PRO A 296 34.49 -16.39 7.27
CA PRO A 296 34.28 -17.81 6.93
C PRO A 296 34.11 -18.73 8.14
N ALA A 297 34.52 -18.27 9.34
CA ALA A 297 34.29 -18.98 10.60
C ALA A 297 32.80 -18.99 11.01
N ILE A 298 32.04 -17.99 10.55
CA ILE A 298 30.62 -17.82 10.85
C ILE A 298 29.81 -18.70 9.91
N ILE A 299 29.92 -18.48 8.60
CA ILE A 299 29.21 -19.28 7.59
C ILE A 299 30.14 -20.37 7.06
N ASN A 300 30.21 -21.48 7.77
CA ASN A 300 31.00 -22.65 7.36
C ASN A 300 30.27 -23.57 6.36
N LEU A 301 28.99 -23.30 6.09
CA LEU A 301 28.16 -24.02 5.12
C LEU A 301 27.66 -23.06 4.04
N ARG A 302 27.84 -23.45 2.78
CA ARG A 302 27.45 -22.62 1.64
C ARG A 302 25.92 -22.45 1.60
N PRO A 303 25.40 -21.21 1.57
CA PRO A 303 23.98 -20.95 1.32
C PRO A 303 23.55 -21.53 -0.03
N THR A 304 22.26 -21.81 -0.17
CA THR A 304 21.67 -22.24 -1.45
C THR A 304 20.59 -21.25 -1.89
N LYS A 305 20.49 -21.05 -3.21
CA LYS A 305 19.49 -20.19 -3.87
C LYS A 305 18.74 -21.05 -4.86
N PHE A 306 17.42 -21.04 -4.80
CA PHE A 306 16.58 -21.66 -5.82
C PHE A 306 15.33 -20.81 -6.08
N SER A 307 14.91 -20.75 -7.34
CA SER A 307 13.76 -19.98 -7.77
C SER A 307 12.61 -20.92 -8.11
N THR A 308 11.38 -20.53 -7.77
CA THR A 308 10.15 -21.28 -8.08
C THR A 308 9.44 -20.67 -9.28
N GLU A 309 8.64 -21.48 -9.97
CA GLU A 309 7.79 -21.04 -11.09
C GLU A 309 6.80 -19.94 -10.70
N HIS A 310 6.37 -19.90 -9.43
CA HIS A 310 5.49 -18.86 -8.89
C HIS A 310 6.17 -17.52 -8.61
N GLY A 311 7.41 -17.33 -9.08
CA GLY A 311 8.06 -16.02 -8.95
C GLY A 311 8.57 -15.71 -7.55
N PHE A 312 9.08 -16.71 -6.85
CA PHE A 312 9.78 -16.47 -5.59
C PHE A 312 11.17 -17.08 -5.69
N THR A 313 12.13 -16.44 -5.03
CA THR A 313 13.45 -17.02 -4.84
C THR A 313 13.67 -17.29 -3.37
N TYR A 314 13.97 -18.54 -3.05
CA TYR A 314 14.28 -18.97 -1.71
C TYR A 314 15.79 -19.00 -1.52
N ILE A 315 16.25 -18.38 -0.44
CA ILE A 315 17.64 -18.38 -0.02
C ILE A 315 17.72 -19.12 1.31
N ASN A 316 18.40 -20.26 1.31
CA ASN A 316 18.62 -21.05 2.52
C ASN A 316 20.04 -20.82 3.04
N CYS A 317 20.16 -20.38 4.28
CA CYS A 317 21.43 -20.20 4.99
C CYS A 317 21.48 -21.19 6.16
N PRO A 318 22.30 -22.26 6.10
CA PRO A 318 22.46 -23.18 7.20
C PRO A 318 23.17 -22.51 8.38
N THR A 319 22.72 -22.77 9.61
CA THR A 319 23.42 -22.31 10.82
C THR A 319 24.22 -23.46 11.43
N PRO A 320 25.48 -23.22 11.82
CA PRO A 320 26.28 -24.24 12.49
C PRO A 320 25.70 -24.63 13.85
N ASP A 321 25.08 -23.66 14.54
CA ASP A 321 24.34 -23.83 15.79
C ASP A 321 23.11 -22.90 15.76
N ASN A 322 21.92 -23.41 16.08
CA ASN A 322 20.71 -22.59 16.18
C ASN A 322 20.51 -21.94 17.56
N THR A 323 21.46 -22.14 18.47
CA THR A 323 21.51 -21.50 19.79
C THR A 323 22.52 -20.35 19.86
N ASP A 324 23.31 -20.13 18.81
CA ASP A 324 24.25 -19.01 18.70
C ASP A 324 23.49 -17.72 18.31
N GLU A 325 23.09 -16.96 19.33
CA GLU A 325 22.31 -15.73 19.19
C GLU A 325 23.07 -14.64 18.40
N ASP A 326 24.39 -14.52 18.60
CA ASP A 326 25.22 -13.57 17.89
C ASP A 326 25.28 -13.89 16.38
N PHE A 327 25.42 -15.17 16.04
CA PHE A 327 25.33 -15.63 14.65
C PHE A 327 23.96 -15.29 14.05
N ILE A 328 22.89 -15.60 14.78
CA ILE A 328 21.50 -15.35 14.36
C ILE A 328 21.29 -13.86 14.09
N LEU A 329 21.71 -12.99 15.00
CA LEU A 329 21.55 -11.55 14.86
C LEU A 329 22.37 -10.99 13.69
N LYS A 330 23.59 -11.50 13.47
CA LYS A 330 24.41 -11.11 12.30
C LYS A 330 23.74 -11.47 10.98
N VAL A 331 23.27 -12.71 10.84
CA VAL A 331 22.57 -13.17 9.62
C VAL A 331 21.27 -12.39 9.43
N ALA A 332 20.48 -12.20 10.50
CA ALA A 332 19.24 -11.42 10.45
C ALA A 332 19.49 -9.96 10.05
N ASN A 333 20.56 -9.33 10.54
CA ASN A 333 20.92 -7.96 10.18
C ASN A 333 21.37 -7.83 8.72
N ILE A 334 22.01 -8.85 8.16
CA ILE A 334 22.34 -8.90 6.73
C ILE A 334 21.10 -9.08 5.88
N MET A 335 20.19 -9.98 6.30
CA MET A 335 18.92 -10.19 5.60
C MET A 335 17.95 -8.99 5.71
N ARG A 336 18.19 -8.05 6.64
CA ARG A 336 17.40 -6.82 6.81
C ARG A 336 17.85 -5.66 5.92
N LYS A 337 19.06 -5.70 5.36
CA LYS A 337 19.59 -4.68 4.44
C LYS A 337 19.22 -5.03 3.01
#